data_AF-A0A7Y4K222-F1
#
_entry.id   AF-A0A7Y4K222-F1
#
_cell.length_a   1.000
_cell.length_b   1.000
_cell.length_c   1.000
_cell.angle_alpha   90.00
_cell.angle_beta   90.00
_cell.angle_gamma   90.00
#
_symmetry.space_group_name_H-M   'P 1'
#
loop_
_entity.id
_entity.type
_entity.pdbx_description
1 polymer ?
#
loop_
_entity_poly.entity_id
_entity_poly.type
_entity_poly.pdbx_seq_one_letter_code
_entity_poly.pdbx_strand_id
1 'polypeptide(L)'
;ADEKLERIIKYINYYNTELLIFDEASNLRIRKATDLDATKTHNTLRGFAKLGCPVVVAGTDEAEDKILSDSQLVSMNYDVSIHELKQNSMEDMQLFGSYCADLGLALKEHGLFAKRSNFVIDNTIACLF
;
A
#
# COMPACT_ATOMS: atom_id res chain seq x y z
N ALA A 1 -7.30 10.77 24.44
CA ALA A 1 -7.04 10.09 23.14
C ALA A 1 -7.33 8.59 23.25
N ASP A 2 -7.27 8.05 24.47
CA ASP A 2 -7.28 6.61 24.76
C ASP A 2 -8.61 5.90 24.46
N GLU A 3 -9.75 6.56 24.67
CA GLU A 3 -11.08 5.93 24.47
C GLU A 3 -11.36 5.54 23.00
N LYS A 4 -10.85 6.33 22.04
CA LYS A 4 -10.98 6.01 20.60
C LYS A 4 -10.05 4.88 20.19
N LEU A 5 -8.83 4.86 20.74
CA LEU A 5 -7.85 3.80 20.49
C LEU A 5 -8.38 2.46 21.01
N GLU A 6 -8.88 2.43 22.25
CA GLU A 6 -9.52 1.26 22.85
C GLU A 6 -10.69 0.75 22.00
N ARG A 7 -11.50 1.66 21.46
CA ARG A 7 -12.60 1.28 20.57
C ARG A 7 -12.10 0.65 19.27
N ILE A 8 -11.05 1.19 18.66
CA ILE A 8 -10.45 0.63 17.45
C ILE A 8 -9.87 -0.76 17.74
N ILE A 9 -9.15 -0.92 18.86
CA ILE A 9 -8.60 -2.21 19.29
C ILE A 9 -9.71 -3.24 19.51
N LYS A 10 -10.82 -2.84 20.14
CA LYS A 10 -11.99 -3.72 20.30
C LYS A 10 -12.52 -4.18 18.95
N TYR A 11 -12.56 -3.32 17.94
CA TYR A 11 -12.99 -3.71 16.60
C TYR A 11 -11.98 -4.61 15.89
N ILE A 12 -10.68 -4.32 15.98
CA ILE A 12 -9.61 -5.19 15.44
C ILE A 12 -9.78 -6.61 15.98
N ASN A 13 -9.95 -6.73 17.31
CA ASN A 13 -10.11 -8.02 17.97
C ASN A 13 -11.46 -8.68 17.64
N TYR A 14 -12.55 -7.90 17.60
CA TYR A 14 -13.88 -8.42 17.32
C TYR A 14 -14.00 -8.97 15.89
N TYR A 15 -13.41 -8.28 14.92
CA TYR A 15 -13.45 -8.68 13.52
C TYR A 15 -12.29 -9.59 13.11
N ASN A 16 -11.40 -9.97 14.04
CA ASN A 16 -10.15 -10.69 13.73
C ASN A 16 -9.39 -10.04 12.57
N THR A 17 -9.23 -8.71 12.62
CA THR A 17 -8.51 -7.98 11.58
C THR A 17 -7.04 -8.38 11.61
N GLU A 18 -6.59 -9.00 10.52
CA GLU A 18 -5.21 -9.50 10.37
C GLU A 18 -4.25 -8.45 9.81
N LEU A 19 -4.79 -7.38 9.19
CA LEU A 19 -4.01 -6.34 8.56
C LEU A 19 -4.76 -5.01 8.54
N LEU A 20 -4.09 -3.93 8.93
CA LEU A 20 -4.56 -2.56 8.73
C LEU A 20 -3.75 -1.91 7.62
N ILE A 21 -4.44 -1.35 6.62
CA ILE A 21 -3.82 -0.62 5.52
C ILE A 21 -4.17 0.86 5.66
N PHE A 22 -3.15 1.69 5.77
CA PHE A 22 -3.27 3.14 5.64
C PHE A 22 -2.84 3.53 4.23
N ASP A 23 -3.83 3.78 3.38
CA ASP A 23 -3.61 4.36 2.05
C ASP A 23 -3.46 5.88 2.17
N GLU A 24 -2.73 6.48 1.23
CA GLU A 24 -2.41 7.91 1.20
C GLU A 24 -1.85 8.45 2.53
N ALA A 25 -0.82 7.79 3.07
CA ALA A 25 -0.20 8.20 4.33
C ALA A 25 0.31 9.66 4.35
N SER A 26 0.50 10.26 3.17
CA SER A 26 0.78 11.69 2.98
C SER A 26 -0.31 12.61 3.53
N ASN A 27 -1.56 12.15 3.60
CA ASN A 27 -2.69 12.87 4.19
C ASN A 27 -2.71 12.84 5.72
N LEU A 28 -1.91 11.96 6.35
CA LEU A 28 -1.70 12.02 7.79
C LEU A 28 -1.02 13.35 8.11
N ARG A 29 -1.63 14.14 9.00
CA ARG A 29 -1.11 15.45 9.44
C ARG A 29 0.08 15.27 10.39
N ILE A 30 1.14 14.64 9.91
CA ILE A 30 2.41 14.51 10.60
C ILE A 30 3.27 15.68 10.12
N ARG A 31 3.09 16.85 10.73
CA ARG A 31 4.09 17.92 10.63
C ARG A 31 5.27 17.55 11.53
N LYS A 32 6.45 18.16 11.31
CA LYS A 32 7.75 17.86 11.97
C LYS A 32 7.60 17.31 13.40
N ALA A 33 8.44 16.35 13.78
CA ALA A 33 8.44 15.60 15.05
C ALA A 33 8.27 16.43 16.36
N THR A 34 8.43 17.75 16.32
CA THR A 34 8.15 18.67 17.42
C THR A 34 6.66 19.00 17.63
N ASP A 35 5.77 18.68 16.68
CA ASP A 35 4.34 18.92 16.81
C ASP A 35 3.65 17.86 17.68
N LEU A 36 2.89 18.30 18.68
CA LEU A 36 2.10 17.45 19.58
C LEU A 36 1.19 16.45 18.84
N ASP A 37 0.72 16.80 17.64
CA ASP A 37 -0.15 15.95 16.83
C ASP A 37 0.64 14.89 16.04
N ALA A 38 1.90 15.14 15.70
CA ALA A 38 2.80 14.14 15.14
C ALA A 38 3.07 13.04 16.16
N THR A 39 3.41 13.41 17.40
CA THR A 39 3.62 12.48 18.51
C THR A 39 2.39 11.62 18.79
N LYS A 40 1.17 12.17 18.71
CA LYS A 40 -0.07 11.38 18.85
C LYS A 40 -0.24 10.37 17.72
N THR A 41 0.06 10.75 16.50
CA THR A 41 -0.06 9.86 15.32
C THR A 41 0.94 8.71 15.43
N HIS A 42 2.20 9.00 15.74
CA HIS A 42 3.22 7.96 15.97
C HIS A 42 2.87 7.03 17.13
N ASN A 43 2.38 7.57 18.25
CA ASN A 43 1.94 6.75 19.39
C ASN A 43 0.76 5.85 19.03
N THR A 44 -0.16 6.31 18.18
CA THR A 44 -1.32 5.52 17.72
C THR A 44 -0.87 4.39 16.80
N LEU A 45 -0.01 4.68 15.80
CA LEU A 45 0.55 3.67 14.89
C LEU A 45 1.35 2.61 15.65
N ARG A 46 2.19 3.05 16.61
CA ARG A 46 2.92 2.17 17.50
C ARG A 46 1.99 1.31 18.36
N GLY A 47 0.89 1.90 18.83
CA GLY A 47 -0.16 1.19 19.58
C GLY A 47 -0.73 0.03 18.77
N PHE A 48 -1.07 0.25 17.51
CA PHE A 48 -1.59 -0.82 16.64
C PHE A 48 -0.57 -1.93 16.40
N ALA A 49 0.67 -1.57 16.05
CA ALA A 49 1.74 -2.54 15.82
C ALA A 49 2.04 -3.40 17.06
N LYS A 50 2.09 -2.80 18.25
CA LYS A 50 2.36 -3.53 19.51
C LYS A 50 1.20 -4.40 19.99
N LEU A 51 -0.03 -4.06 19.62
CA LEU A 51 -1.23 -4.76 20.06
C LEU A 51 -1.63 -5.92 19.14
N GLY A 52 -0.78 -6.27 18.17
CA GLY A 52 -0.87 -7.52 17.42
C GLY A 52 -1.54 -7.43 16.05
N CYS A 53 -1.85 -6.23 15.56
CA CYS A 53 -2.30 -6.06 14.18
C CYS A 53 -1.17 -5.45 13.34
N PRO A 54 -0.61 -6.20 12.37
CA PRO A 54 0.27 -5.65 11.36
C PRO A 54 -0.34 -4.41 10.70
N VAL A 55 0.51 -3.41 10.45
CA VAL A 55 0.13 -2.16 9.79
C VAL A 55 0.96 -2.01 8.54
N VAL A 56 0.29 -1.88 7.40
CA VAL A 56 0.90 -1.48 6.14
C VAL A 56 0.55 -0.02 5.89
N VAL A 57 1.58 0.75 5.56
CA VAL A 57 1.45 2.16 5.23
C VAL A 57 1.86 2.32 3.77
N ALA A 58 0.93 2.77 2.94
CA ALA A 58 1.19 3.11 1.55
C ALA A 58 1.23 4.63 1.42
N GLY A 59 2.31 5.17 0.86
CA GLY A 59 2.52 6.60 0.76
C GLY A 59 3.70 6.96 -0.14
N THR A 60 3.98 8.26 -0.21
CA THR A 60 5.16 8.79 -0.89
C THR A 60 6.38 8.75 0.02
N ASP A 61 7.58 8.87 -0.55
CA ASP A 61 8.85 8.97 0.20
C ASP A 61 8.78 10.07 1.28
N GLU A 62 8.10 11.18 0.99
CA GLU A 62 7.90 12.25 1.98
C GLU A 62 7.06 11.81 3.20
N ALA A 63 6.10 10.90 2.99
CA ALA A 63 5.29 10.34 4.06
C ALA A 63 6.09 9.31 4.86
N GLU A 64 6.92 8.53 4.18
CA GLU A 64 7.88 7.62 4.79
C GLU A 64 8.82 8.36 5.75
N ASP A 65 9.50 9.41 5.29
CA ASP A 65 10.39 10.24 6.11
C ASP A 65 9.70 10.79 7.36
N LYS A 66 8.43 11.18 7.24
CA LYS A 66 7.62 11.66 8.37
C LYS A 66 7.34 10.55 9.36
N ILE A 67 6.94 9.38 8.90
CA ILE A 67 6.56 8.23 9.74
C ILE A 67 7.79 7.60 10.41
N LEU A 68 8.88 7.48 9.67
CA LEU A 68 10.17 6.95 10.11
C LEU A 68 11.01 7.97 10.91
N SER A 69 10.53 9.21 11.09
CA SER A 69 11.17 10.16 12.02
C SER A 69 11.13 9.67 13.49
N ASP A 70 10.26 8.70 13.82
CA ASP A 70 10.20 8.05 15.12
C ASP A 70 11.04 6.77 15.16
N SER A 71 12.10 6.78 15.96
CA SER A 71 13.07 5.68 16.05
C SER A 71 12.49 4.34 16.50
N GLN A 72 11.34 4.32 17.21
CA GLN A 72 10.70 3.06 17.59
C GLN A 72 9.88 2.47 16.45
N LEU A 73 9.29 3.30 15.58
CA LEU A 73 8.64 2.81 14.36
C LEU A 73 9.67 2.27 13.38
N VAL A 74 10.82 2.95 13.23
CA VAL A 74 11.95 2.45 12.43
C VAL A 74 12.38 1.06 12.87
N SER A 75 12.48 0.81 14.18
CA SER A 75 12.90 -0.52 14.67
C SER A 75 11.91 -1.66 14.38
N MET A 76 10.67 -1.33 14.02
CA MET A 76 9.62 -2.29 13.66
C MET A 76 9.33 -2.29 12.16
N ASN A 77 10.00 -1.43 11.38
CA ASN A 77 9.72 -1.26 9.98
C ASN A 77 10.22 -2.46 9.16
N TYR A 78 9.45 -2.82 8.14
CA TYR A 78 9.86 -3.76 7.10
C TYR A 78 9.50 -3.16 5.74
N ASP A 79 10.52 -2.71 5.02
CA ASP A 79 10.30 -2.07 3.73
C ASP A 79 9.89 -3.09 2.67
N VAL A 80 8.71 -2.84 2.11
CA VAL A 80 8.24 -3.50 0.89
C VAL A 80 8.47 -2.52 -0.24
N SER A 81 9.60 -2.66 -0.94
CA SER A 81 9.89 -1.83 -2.10
C SER A 81 9.04 -2.28 -3.28
N ILE A 82 8.28 -1.33 -3.83
CA ILE A 82 7.64 -1.48 -5.13
C ILE A 82 8.57 -0.80 -6.14
N HIS A 83 9.11 -1.56 -7.08
CA HIS A 83 9.93 -1.02 -8.15
C HIS A 83 9.12 -0.72 -9.40
N GLU A 84 9.59 0.25 -10.18
CA GLU A 84 9.12 0.42 -11.55
C GLU A 84 9.44 -0.83 -12.36
N LEU A 85 8.45 -1.31 -13.12
CA LEU A 85 8.65 -2.45 -14.01
C LEU A 85 9.73 -2.11 -15.04
N LYS A 86 10.66 -3.05 -15.25
CA LYS A 86 11.75 -2.87 -16.23
C LYS A 86 11.54 -3.77 -17.45
N GLN A 87 11.56 -3.19 -18.64
CA GLN A 87 11.41 -3.93 -19.90
C GLN A 87 12.51 -5.00 -20.09
N ASN A 88 13.70 -4.75 -19.54
CA ASN A 88 14.83 -5.69 -19.59
C ASN A 88 14.73 -6.84 -18.56
N SER A 89 13.75 -6.79 -17.65
CA SER A 89 13.47 -7.86 -16.69
C SER A 89 12.42 -8.80 -17.26
N MET A 90 12.80 -10.08 -17.44
CA MET A 90 11.88 -11.10 -17.94
C MET A 90 10.70 -11.31 -16.97
N GLU A 91 10.95 -11.20 -15.67
CA GLU A 91 9.93 -11.34 -14.62
C GLU A 91 8.92 -10.18 -14.67
N ASP A 92 9.40 -8.94 -14.79
CA ASP A 92 8.52 -7.76 -14.88
C ASP A 92 7.69 -7.78 -16.17
N MET A 93 8.28 -8.22 -17.29
CA MET A 93 7.58 -8.39 -18.56
C MET A 93 6.50 -9.49 -18.50
N GLN A 94 6.75 -10.57 -17.74
CA GLN A 94 5.74 -11.61 -17.49
C GLN A 94 4.60 -11.10 -16.61
N LEU A 95 4.91 -10.33 -15.57
CA LEU A 95 3.92 -9.69 -14.70
C LEU A 95 3.05 -8.71 -15.51
N PHE A 96 3.69 -7.84 -16.30
CA PHE A 96 3.00 -6.89 -17.18
C PHE A 96 2.13 -7.60 -18.23
N GLY A 97 2.63 -8.67 -18.85
CA GLY A 97 1.86 -9.48 -19.79
C GLY A 97 0.62 -10.11 -19.16
N SER A 98 0.74 -10.58 -17.91
CA SER A 98 -0.39 -11.12 -17.14
C SER A 98 -1.44 -10.04 -16.86
N TYR A 99 -1.00 -8.86 -16.42
CA TYR A 99 -1.86 -7.69 -16.26
C TYR A 99 -2.59 -7.32 -17.56
N CYS A 100 -1.90 -7.28 -18.70
CA CYS A 100 -2.52 -7.01 -20.00
C CYS A 100 -3.57 -8.06 -20.39
N ALA A 101 -3.35 -9.33 -20.02
CA ALA A 101 -4.30 -10.41 -20.27
C ALA A 101 -5.60 -10.24 -19.48
N ASP A 102 -5.48 -9.82 -18.22
CA ASP A 102 -6.58 -9.55 -17.30
C ASP A 102 -7.32 -8.27 -17.69
N LEU A 103 -6.60 -7.23 -18.07
CA LEU A 103 -7.18 -5.99 -18.59
C LEU A 103 -8.02 -6.27 -19.85
N GLY A 104 -7.49 -7.07 -20.79
CA GLY A 104 -8.22 -7.46 -21.99
C GLY A 104 -9.48 -8.29 -21.71
N LEU A 105 -9.51 -9.03 -20.60
CA LEU A 105 -10.69 -9.73 -20.11
C LEU A 105 -11.69 -8.76 -19.48
N ALA A 106 -11.24 -7.89 -18.58
CA ALA A 106 -12.06 -6.89 -17.90
C ALA A 106 -12.75 -5.95 -18.91
N LEU A 107 -12.04 -5.48 -19.94
CA LEU A 107 -12.62 -4.63 -20.99
C LEU A 107 -13.76 -5.32 -21.76
N LYS A 108 -13.67 -6.63 -21.97
CA LYS A 108 -14.73 -7.42 -22.59
C LYS A 108 -15.92 -7.57 -21.63
N GLU A 109 -15.65 -7.90 -20.37
CA GLU A 109 -16.70 -8.10 -19.35
C GLU A 109 -17.49 -6.82 -19.09
N HIS A 110 -16.84 -5.66 -19.12
CA HIS A 110 -17.48 -4.36 -19.02
C HIS A 110 -18.12 -3.87 -20.33
N GLY A 111 -18.13 -4.69 -21.39
CA GLY A 111 -18.79 -4.37 -22.66
C GLY A 111 -18.12 -3.27 -23.48
N LEU A 112 -16.91 -2.83 -23.09
CA LEU A 112 -16.15 -1.83 -23.83
C LEU A 112 -15.67 -2.40 -25.16
N PHE A 113 -15.27 -3.68 -25.17
CA PHE A 113 -14.86 -4.39 -26.38
C PHE A 113 -15.81 -5.53 -26.72
N ALA A 114 -16.13 -5.69 -28.01
CA ALA A 114 -17.01 -6.75 -28.49
C ALA A 114 -16.43 -8.17 -28.33
N LYS A 115 -15.10 -8.28 -28.20
CA LYS A 115 -14.34 -9.53 -28.01
C LYS A 115 -13.18 -9.29 -27.05
N ARG A 116 -12.58 -10.36 -26.52
CA ARG A 116 -11.39 -10.27 -25.67
C ARG A 116 -10.27 -9.56 -26.45
N SER A 117 -9.64 -8.55 -25.83
CA SER A 117 -8.52 -7.83 -26.43
C SER A 117 -7.30 -8.74 -26.58
N ASN A 118 -6.56 -8.56 -27.67
CA ASN A 118 -5.35 -9.33 -27.99
C ASN A 118 -4.07 -8.68 -27.43
N PHE A 119 -4.13 -8.07 -26.23
CA PHE A 119 -2.98 -7.36 -25.65
C PHE A 119 -1.76 -8.26 -25.39
N VAL A 120 -1.92 -9.57 -25.49
CA VAL A 120 -0.91 -10.60 -25.20
C VAL A 120 -0.31 -11.21 -26.47
N ILE A 121 -0.69 -10.75 -27.67
CA ILE A 121 -0.21 -11.34 -28.93
C ILE A 121 1.08 -10.64 -29.42
N ASP A 122 2.09 -11.43 -29.79
CA ASP A 122 3.34 -11.00 -30.44
C ASP A 122 4.04 -9.80 -29.75
N ASN A 123 4.53 -8.83 -30.53
CA ASN A 123 5.24 -7.63 -30.05
C ASN A 123 4.32 -6.61 -29.34
N THR A 124 3.03 -6.89 -29.16
CA THR A 124 2.08 -5.92 -28.59
C THR A 124 2.46 -5.57 -27.15
N ILE A 125 2.89 -6.55 -26.35
CA ILE A 125 3.33 -6.32 -24.96
C ILE A 125 4.53 -5.37 -24.94
N ALA A 126 5.50 -5.57 -25.84
CA ALA A 126 6.68 -4.71 -25.93
C ALA A 126 6.37 -3.29 -26.41
N CYS A 127 5.26 -3.09 -27.14
CA CYS A 127 4.78 -1.78 -27.55
C CYS A 127 3.86 -1.09 -26.52
N LEU A 128 3.36 -1.84 -25.53
CA LEU A 128 2.49 -1.33 -24.46
C LEU A 128 3.24 -0.99 -23.18
N PHE A 129 4.44 -1.54 -23.01
CA PHE A 129 5.36 -1.24 -21.91
C PHE A 129 5.99 0.14 -22.08
#